data_AF-A0A4Z0CAK7-F1
#
_entry.id   AF-A0A4Z0CAK7-F1
#
_cell.length_a   1.000
_cell.length_b   1.000
_cell.length_c   1.000
_cell.angle_alpha   90.00
_cell.angle_beta   90.00
_cell.angle_gamma   90.00
#
_symmetry.space_group_name_H-M   'P 1'
#
loop_
_entity.id
_entity.type
_entity.pdbx_description
1 polymer ?
#
loop_
_entity_poly.entity_id
_entity_poly.type
_entity_poly.pdbx_seq_one_letter_code
_entity_poly.pdbx_strand_id
1 'polypeptide(L)' 'MNEQELDVAYTALCHALGDVGPAQAERFLAMLCMGLLVRCERTQEVLPLIESVRDRCRD' A
#
# COMPACT_ATOMS: atom_id res chain seq x y z
N MET A 1 -4.17 -2.83 13.81
CA MET A 1 -3.38 -4.06 13.64
C MET A 1 -2.32 -4.09 14.72
N ASN A 2 -2.18 -5.22 15.41
CA ASN A 2 -1.03 -5.47 16.26
C ASN A 2 0.21 -5.85 15.41
N GLU A 3 1.37 -6.00 16.04
CA GLU A 3 2.63 -6.32 15.37
C GLU A 3 2.55 -7.63 14.58
N GLN A 4 1.92 -8.66 15.15
CA GLN A 4 1.80 -9.96 14.50
C GLN A 4 0.89 -9.91 13.26
N GLU A 5 -0.20 -9.16 13.31
CA GLU A 5 -1.08 -8.92 12.16
C GLU A 5 -0.34 -8.14 11.06
N LEU A 6 0.53 -7.19 11.44
CA LEU A 6 1.36 -6.44 10.51
C LEU A 6 2.37 -7.33 9.78
N ASP A 7 3.06 -8.21 10.51
CA ASP A 7 4.01 -9.15 9.92
C ASP A 7 3.34 -10.11 8.93
N VAL A 8 2.15 -10.60 9.27
CA VAL A 8 1.35 -11.45 8.36
C VAL A 8 0.97 -10.69 7.09
N ALA A 9 0.45 -9.47 7.23
CA ALA A 9 0.05 -8.65 6.08
C ALA A 9 1.26 -8.29 5.19
N TYR A 10 2.40 -7.95 5.81
CA TYR A 10 3.65 -7.63 5.10
C TYR A 10 4.20 -8.84 4.35
N THR A 11 4.24 -10.00 5.00
CA THR A 11 4.70 -11.25 4.36
C THR A 11 3.84 -11.62 3.15
N ALA A 12 2.51 -11.51 3.29
CA ALA A 12 1.58 -11.76 2.19
C ALA A 12 1.77 -10.78 1.03
N LEU A 13 2.02 -9.50 1.33
CA LEU A 13 2.32 -8.48 0.33
C LEU A 13 3.60 -8.80 -0.46
N CYS A 14 4.68 -9.18 0.24
CA CYS A 14 5.94 -9.53 -0.40
C CYS A 14 5.82 -10.74 -1.33
N HIS A 15 5.13 -11.79 -0.91
CA HIS A 15 4.87 -12.96 -1.76
C HIS A 15 4.06 -12.58 -3.00
N ALA A 16 2.96 -11.84 -2.83
CA ALA A 16 2.12 -11.43 -3.95
C ALA A 16 2.89 -10.55 -4.97
N LEU A 17 3.75 -9.65 -4.50
CA LEU A 17 4.62 -8.85 -5.36
C LEU A 17 5.64 -9.71 -6.13
N GLY A 18 6.23 -10.70 -5.46
CA GLY A 18 7.14 -11.66 -6.08
C GLY A 18 6.45 -12.47 -7.20
N ASP A 19 5.23 -12.94 -6.94
CA ASP A 19 4.45 -13.74 -7.89
C ASP A 19 4.00 -12.92 -9.12
N VAL A 20 3.60 -11.67 -8.90
CA VAL A 20 3.15 -10.76 -9.96
C VAL A 20 4.33 -10.28 -10.83
N GLY A 21 5.52 -10.17 -10.25
CA GLY A 21 6.74 -9.79 -10.94
C GLY A 21 6.88 -8.28 -11.21
N PRO A 22 8.10 -7.83 -11.57
CA PRO A 22 8.45 -6.40 -11.61
C PRO A 22 7.66 -5.61 -12.67
N ALA A 23 7.30 -6.23 -13.80
CA ALA A 23 6.57 -5.57 -14.88
C ALA A 23 5.14 -5.17 -14.49
N GLN A 24 4.57 -5.81 -13.47
CA GLN A 24 3.19 -5.58 -13.02
C GLN A 24 3.12 -5.04 -11.58
N ALA A 25 4.26 -4.86 -10.92
CA ALA A 25 4.35 -4.43 -9.52
C ALA A 25 3.67 -3.08 -9.27
N GLU A 26 3.92 -2.08 -10.12
CA GLU A 26 3.28 -0.76 -9.99
C GLU A 26 1.75 -0.86 -10.09
N ARG A 27 1.25 -1.64 -11.06
CA ARG A 27 -0.19 -1.84 -11.25
C ARG A 27 -0.82 -2.57 -10.06
N PHE A 28 -0.14 -3.60 -9.55
CA PHE A 28 -0.59 -4.33 -8.37
C PHE A 28 -0.70 -3.42 -7.15
N LEU A 29 0.34 -2.62 -6.87
CA LEU A 29 0.35 -1.67 -5.77
C LEU A 29 -0.74 -0.62 -5.92
N ALA A 30 -0.94 -0.07 -7.12
CA ALA A 30 -2.02 0.89 -7.38
C ALA A 30 -3.41 0.29 -7.09
N MET A 31 -3.68 -0.95 -7.51
CA MET A 31 -4.95 -1.62 -7.23
C MET A 31 -5.14 -1.91 -5.73
N LEU A 32 -4.09 -2.36 -5.04
CA LEU A 32 -4.11 -2.58 -3.60
C LEU A 32 -4.40 -1.27 -2.85
N CYS A 33 -3.67 -0.19 -3.18
CA CYS A 33 -3.90 1.14 -2.62
C CYS A 33 -5.35 1.58 -2.86
N MET A 34 -5.87 1.48 -4.08
CA MET A 34 -7.28 1.82 -4.37
C MET A 34 -8.26 1.00 -3.51
N GLY A 35 -8.03 -0.31 -3.35
CA GLY A 35 -8.85 -1.15 -2.48
C GLY A 35 -8.81 -0.72 -1.02
N LEU A 36 -7.67 -0.24 -0.52
CA LEU A 36 -7.54 0.32 0.83
C LEU A 36 -8.21 1.69 0.94
N LEU A 37 -8.06 2.57 -0.06
CA LEU A 37 -8.65 3.90 -0.07
C LEU A 37 -10.18 3.87 -0.03
N VAL A 38 -10.81 2.90 -0.68
CA VAL A 38 -12.27 2.70 -0.64
C VAL A 38 -12.77 2.39 0.78
N ARG A 39 -11.90 1.96 1.70
CA ARG A 39 -12.24 1.72 3.10
C ARG A 39 -12.12 2.98 3.98
N CYS A 40 -11.53 4.05 3.47
CA CYS A 40 -11.46 5.33 4.18
C CYS A 40 -12.77 6.10 3.99
N GLU A 41 -13.34 6.63 5.08
CA GLU A 41 -14.63 7.33 5.02
C GLU A 41 -14.53 8.74 4.43
N ARG A 42 -13.34 9.36 4.50
CA ARG A 42 -13.13 10.76 4.10
C ARG A 42 -11.84 10.94 3.31
N THR A 43 -11.95 11.66 2.20
CA THR A 43 -10.81 12.05 1.37
C THR A 43 -9.74 12.82 2.15
N GLN A 44 -10.14 13.58 3.18
CA GLN A 44 -9.25 14.37 4.03
C GLN A 44 -8.28 13.52 4.87
N GLU A 45 -8.59 12.24 5.10
CA GLU A 45 -7.71 11.31 5.82
C GLU A 45 -6.63 10.73 4.89
N VAL A 46 -6.91 10.69 3.59
CA VAL A 46 -6.06 10.06 2.58
C VAL A 46 -5.05 11.04 1.99
N LEU A 47 -5.49 12.26 1.64
CA LEU A 47 -4.63 13.23 0.96
C LEU A 47 -3.33 13.54 1.71
N PRO A 48 -3.33 13.76 3.05
CA PRO A 48 -2.10 13.99 3.79
C PRO A 48 -1.16 12.78 3.79
N LEU A 49 -1.70 11.55 3.77
CA LEU A 49 -0.90 10.33 3.70
C LEU A 49 -0.19 10.21 2.35
N ILE A 50 -0.87 10.56 1.25
CA ILE A 50 -0.28 10.56 -0.10
C ILE A 50 0.90 11.53 -0.17
N GLU A 51 0.74 12.76 0.34
CA GLU A 51 1.84 13.74 0.33
C GLU A 51 3.00 13.29 1.24
N SER A 52 2.72 12.78 2.44
CA SER A 52 3.75 12.26 3.36
C SER A 52 4.57 11.13 2.74
N VAL A 53 3.93 10.19 2.05
CA VAL A 53 4.63 9.10 1.35
C VAL A 53 5.42 9.63 0.14
N ARG A 54 4.84 10.58 -0.62
CA ARG A 54 5.55 11.21 -1.75
C ARG A 54 6.83 11.90 -1.30
N ASP A 55 6.79 12.65 -0.20
CA ASP A 55 7.96 13.34 0.34
C ASP A 55 9.05 12.34 0.73
N ARG A 56 8.69 11.25 1.43
CA ARG A 56 9.62 10.17 1.82
C ARG A 56 10.26 9.42 0.64
N CYS A 57 9.64 9.44 -0.54
CA CYS A 57 10.22 8.82 -1.73
C CYS A 57 11.17 9.76 -2.50
N ARG A 58 11.21 11.05 -2.15
CA ARG A 58 12.09 12.04 -2.77
C ARG A 58 13.43 12.20 -2.04
N ASP A 59 13.48 11.82 -0.77
CA ASP A 59 14.69 11.70 0.05
C ASP A 59 15.45 10.39 -0.25
#